data_AF-A0A4R5E025-F1
#
_entry.id   AF-A0A4R5E025-F1
#
_cell.length_a   1.000
_cell.length_b   1.000
_cell.length_c   1.000
_cell.angle_alpha   90.00
_cell.angle_beta   90.00
_cell.angle_gamma   90.00
#
_symmetry.space_group_name_H-M   'P 1'
#
loop_
_entity.id
_entity.type
_entity.pdbx_description
1 polymer ?
#
loop_
_entity_poly.entity_id
_entity_poly.type
_entity_poly.pdbx_seq_one_letter_code
_entity_poly.pdbx_strand_id
1 'polypeptide(L)'
;MTTTPPPPPVTGEAAFMQELRRLKAWSGQSFRQLERRASAAGDVLPSSTASTMLGRNRLPRHEVLVAFVRACGLDEEQARAWADARAAIAGAAAAPAAAPPSDPPEGPTEGPPRRWAVPA
;
A
#
# COMPACT_ATOMS: atom_id res chain seq x y z
N MET A 1 -21.29 -15.05 3.56
CA MET A 1 -21.49 -13.59 3.52
C MET A 1 -20.57 -13.04 2.43
N THR A 2 -21.12 -12.69 1.27
CA THR A 2 -20.35 -12.16 0.14
C THR A 2 -19.96 -10.72 0.46
N THR A 3 -18.88 -10.55 1.23
CA THR A 3 -18.43 -9.23 1.62
C THR A 3 -17.64 -8.65 0.45
N THR A 4 -18.30 -7.88 -0.40
CA THR A 4 -17.66 -7.17 -1.52
C THR A 4 -16.57 -6.26 -0.97
N PRO A 5 -15.35 -6.25 -1.56
CA PRO A 5 -14.30 -5.33 -1.13
C PRO A 5 -14.76 -3.87 -1.28
N PRO A 6 -14.37 -2.97 -0.36
CA PRO A 6 -14.75 -1.57 -0.45
C PRO A 6 -14.23 -0.93 -1.76
N PRO A 7 -15.07 -0.14 -2.46
CA PRO A 7 -14.64 0.53 -3.69
C PRO A 7 -13.62 1.64 -3.38
N PRO A 8 -12.67 1.89 -4.30
CA PRO A 8 -11.75 3.02 -4.14
C PRO A 8 -12.51 4.34 -4.20
N PRO A 9 -12.20 5.32 -3.33
CA PRO A 9 -12.78 6.64 -3.40
C PRO A 9 -12.10 7.45 -4.50
N VAL A 10 -12.88 8.24 -5.22
CA VAL A 10 -12.41 9.02 -6.38
C VAL A 10 -11.90 10.42 -6.02
N THR A 11 -12.06 10.86 -4.76
CA THR A 11 -11.71 12.23 -4.33
C THR A 11 -11.09 12.25 -2.94
N GLY A 12 -9.95 12.95 -2.82
CA GLY A 12 -9.32 13.29 -1.55
C GLY A 12 -8.36 12.23 -1.00
N GLU A 13 -7.13 12.64 -0.66
CA GLU A 13 -6.10 11.76 -0.11
C GLU A 13 -6.53 11.10 1.20
N ALA A 14 -7.27 11.84 2.05
CA ALA A 14 -7.75 11.33 3.33
C ALA A 14 -8.79 10.22 3.17
N ALA A 15 -9.75 10.42 2.28
CA ALA A 15 -10.76 9.42 1.97
C ALA A 15 -10.10 8.17 1.39
N PHE A 16 -9.13 8.35 0.49
CA PHE A 16 -8.34 7.26 -0.09
C PHE A 16 -7.63 6.42 0.97
N MET A 17 -6.95 7.06 1.92
CA MET A 17 -6.27 6.35 3.01
C MET A 17 -7.24 5.69 3.99
N GLN A 18 -8.40 6.28 4.24
CA GLN A 18 -9.47 5.68 5.05
C GLN A 18 -10.00 4.39 4.41
N GLU A 19 -10.25 4.40 3.10
CA GLU A 19 -10.73 3.20 2.40
C GLU A 19 -9.64 2.12 2.32
N LEU A 20 -8.35 2.48 2.20
CA LEU A 20 -7.27 1.50 2.33
C LEU A 20 -7.22 0.82 3.71
N ARG A 21 -7.50 1.57 4.79
CA ARG A 21 -7.61 0.99 6.14
C ARG A 21 -8.80 0.04 6.25
N ARG A 22 -9.94 0.38 5.63
CA ARG A 22 -11.11 -0.49 5.57
C ARG A 22 -10.85 -1.75 4.76
N LEU A 23 -10.16 -1.61 3.62
CA LEU A 23 -9.74 -2.74 2.80
C LEU A 23 -8.83 -3.69 3.58
N LYS A 24 -7.86 -3.14 4.33
CA LYS A 24 -7.03 -3.93 5.23
C LYS A 24 -7.86 -4.67 6.26
N ALA A 25 -8.78 -3.98 6.95
CA ALA A 25 -9.63 -4.57 7.97
C ALA A 25 -10.51 -5.68 7.40
N TRP A 26 -11.08 -5.47 6.21
CA TRP A 26 -11.85 -6.45 5.46
C TRP A 26 -11.03 -7.68 5.11
N SER A 27 -9.78 -7.50 4.67
CA SER A 27 -8.90 -8.61 4.31
C SER A 27 -8.51 -9.49 5.51
N GLY A 28 -8.64 -8.97 6.74
CA GLY A 28 -8.25 -9.66 7.97
C GLY A 28 -6.75 -9.92 8.10
N GLN A 29 -5.92 -9.28 7.28
CA GLN A 29 -4.49 -9.60 7.19
C GLN A 29 -3.62 -8.76 8.13
N SER A 30 -2.72 -9.43 8.83
CA SER A 30 -1.66 -8.76 9.61
C SER A 30 -0.61 -8.13 8.68
N PHE A 31 0.15 -7.16 9.19
CA PHE A 31 1.21 -6.51 8.42
C PHE A 31 2.29 -7.49 7.93
N ARG A 32 2.62 -8.52 8.72
CA ARG A 32 3.51 -9.62 8.26
C ARG A 32 2.90 -10.44 7.12
N GLN A 33 1.59 -10.65 7.14
CA GLN A 33 0.92 -11.41 6.07
C GLN A 33 0.94 -10.63 4.76
N LEU A 34 0.69 -9.32 4.84
CA LEU A 34 0.80 -8.38 3.71
C LEU A 34 2.21 -8.36 3.14
N GLU A 35 3.24 -8.27 3.99
CA GLU A 35 4.64 -8.32 3.55
C GLU A 35 4.96 -9.63 2.82
N ARG A 36 4.61 -10.79 3.40
CA ARG A 36 4.83 -12.09 2.73
C ARG A 36 4.08 -12.20 1.40
N ARG A 37 2.85 -11.68 1.32
CA ARG A 37 2.07 -11.72 0.08
C ARG A 37 2.60 -10.77 -0.98
N ALA A 38 3.03 -9.57 -0.60
CA ALA A 38 3.72 -8.66 -1.50
C ALA A 38 5.00 -9.31 -2.04
N SER A 39 5.83 -9.89 -1.17
CA SER A 39 7.05 -10.58 -1.61
C SER A 39 6.75 -11.79 -2.50
N ALA A 40 5.68 -12.54 -2.23
CA ALA A 40 5.23 -13.63 -3.10
C ALA A 40 4.73 -13.14 -4.47
N ALA A 41 4.18 -11.93 -4.54
CA ALA A 41 3.79 -11.27 -5.78
C ALA A 41 4.98 -10.61 -6.52
N GLY A 42 6.19 -10.67 -5.96
CA GLY A 42 7.38 -10.01 -6.51
C GLY A 42 7.54 -8.54 -6.10
N ASP A 43 6.65 -8.04 -5.24
CA ASP A 43 6.67 -6.68 -4.74
C ASP A 43 7.37 -6.57 -3.38
N VAL A 44 8.08 -5.47 -3.14
CA VAL A 44 8.73 -5.19 -1.85
C VAL A 44 7.86 -4.23 -1.04
N LEU A 45 7.08 -4.78 -0.11
CA LEU A 45 6.28 -4.01 0.84
C LEU A 45 6.63 -4.38 2.28
N PRO A 46 7.63 -3.71 2.89
CA PRO A 46 7.98 -3.93 4.29
C PRO A 46 6.81 -3.58 5.21
N SER A 47 6.62 -4.38 6.26
CA SER A 47 5.63 -4.14 7.32
C SER A 47 5.71 -2.72 7.90
N SER A 48 6.93 -2.21 8.06
CA SER A 48 7.20 -0.85 8.54
C SER A 48 6.75 0.21 7.53
N THR A 49 6.99 0.00 6.23
CA THR A 49 6.53 0.90 5.16
C THR A 49 5.01 0.90 5.08
N ALA A 50 4.36 -0.26 5.14
CA ALA A 50 2.90 -0.36 5.16
C ALA A 50 2.29 0.37 6.38
N SER A 51 2.89 0.19 7.57
CA SER A 51 2.43 0.86 8.79
C SER A 51 2.62 2.38 8.72
N THR A 52 3.79 2.84 8.30
CA THR A 52 4.08 4.27 8.14
C THR A 52 3.23 4.90 7.04
N MET A 53 2.99 4.17 5.95
CA MET A 53 2.07 4.58 4.88
C MET A 53 0.67 4.76 5.45
N LEU A 54 0.09 3.75 6.11
CA LEU A 54 -1.26 3.83 6.69
C LEU A 54 -1.38 4.87 7.82
N GLY A 55 -0.29 5.19 8.50
CA GLY A 55 -0.22 6.27 9.48
C GLY A 55 -0.18 7.66 8.85
N ARG A 56 0.36 7.79 7.63
CA ARG A 56 0.34 9.04 6.87
C ARG A 56 -0.96 9.17 6.06
N ASN A 57 -1.46 10.39 5.94
CA ASN A 57 -2.67 10.69 5.18
C ASN A 57 -2.31 11.28 3.81
N ARG A 58 -1.42 10.61 3.07
CA ARG A 58 -0.98 11.03 1.73
C ARG A 58 -1.07 9.88 0.74
N LEU A 59 -1.23 10.22 -0.53
CA LEU A 59 -1.27 9.25 -1.62
C LEU A 59 0.02 8.40 -1.67
N PRO A 60 -0.06 7.07 -1.54
CA PRO A 60 1.09 6.19 -1.75
C PRO A 60 1.59 6.27 -3.20
N ARG A 61 2.78 5.74 -3.49
CA ARG A 61 3.22 5.53 -4.89
C ARG A 61 2.36 4.45 -5.56
N HIS A 62 2.25 4.52 -6.89
CA HIS A 62 1.43 3.58 -7.67
C HIS A 62 1.81 2.12 -7.40
N GLU A 63 3.11 1.81 -7.43
CA GLU A 63 3.60 0.43 -7.21
C GLU A 63 3.26 -0.08 -5.81
N VAL A 64 3.51 0.72 -4.78
CA VAL A 64 3.19 0.41 -3.38
C VAL A 64 1.70 0.15 -3.18
N LEU A 65 0.84 0.95 -3.84
CA LEU A 65 -0.61 0.77 -3.81
C LEU A 65 -1.02 -0.56 -4.46
N VAL A 66 -0.53 -0.85 -5.66
CA VAL A 66 -0.85 -2.08 -6.38
C VAL A 66 -0.40 -3.30 -5.58
N ALA A 67 0.82 -3.29 -5.06
CA ALA A 67 1.35 -4.35 -4.19
C ALA A 67 0.46 -4.58 -2.96
N PHE A 68 0.03 -3.49 -2.29
CA PHE A 68 -0.83 -3.57 -1.11
C PHE A 68 -2.21 -4.15 -1.44
N VAL A 69 -2.84 -3.69 -2.52
CA VAL A 69 -4.17 -4.11 -2.94
C VAL A 69 -4.16 -5.58 -3.39
N ARG A 70 -3.15 -6.00 -4.17
CA ARG A 70 -2.92 -7.40 -4.52
C ARG A 70 -2.67 -8.26 -3.29
N ALA A 71 -1.87 -7.78 -2.34
CA ALA A 71 -1.64 -8.50 -1.08
C ALA A 71 -2.92 -8.64 -0.24
N CYS A 72 -3.84 -7.66 -0.30
CA CYS A 72 -5.18 -7.75 0.29
C CYS A 72 -6.08 -8.81 -0.38
N GLY A 73 -5.70 -9.33 -1.56
CA GLY A 73 -6.43 -10.37 -2.29
C GLY A 73 -7.39 -9.82 -3.34
N LEU A 74 -7.15 -8.60 -3.84
CA LEU A 74 -7.91 -8.05 -4.97
C LEU A 74 -7.32 -8.55 -6.29
N ASP A 75 -8.20 -8.74 -7.28
CA ASP A 75 -7.81 -9.07 -8.65
C ASP A 75 -7.20 -7.86 -9.36
N GLU A 76 -6.56 -8.11 -10.49
CA GLU A 76 -5.92 -7.10 -11.35
C GLU A 76 -6.88 -5.94 -11.72
N GLU A 77 -8.15 -6.26 -12.00
CA GLU A 77 -9.14 -5.26 -12.37
C GLU A 77 -9.43 -4.30 -11.22
N GLN A 78 -9.59 -4.82 -10.00
CA GLN A 78 -9.80 -3.95 -8.85
C GLN A 78 -8.52 -3.20 -8.50
N ALA A 79 -7.35 -3.84 -8.57
CA ALA A 79 -6.07 -3.15 -8.40
C ALA A 79 -5.91 -1.98 -9.38
N ARG A 80 -6.34 -2.14 -10.64
CA ARG A 80 -6.35 -1.08 -11.64
C ARG A 80 -7.36 0.03 -11.30
N ALA A 81 -8.55 -0.29 -10.79
CA ALA A 81 -9.50 0.71 -10.32
C ALA A 81 -8.93 1.55 -9.15
N TRP A 82 -8.21 0.93 -8.21
CA TRP A 82 -7.51 1.64 -7.14
C TRP A 82 -6.40 2.56 -7.67
N ALA A 83 -5.64 2.08 -8.65
CA ALA A 83 -4.59 2.87 -9.30
C ALA A 83 -5.15 4.06 -10.09
N ASP A 84 -6.28 3.90 -10.77
CA ASP A 84 -6.96 4.95 -11.52
C ASP A 84 -7.52 6.03 -10.58
N ALA A 85 -8.20 5.63 -9.50
CA ALA A 85 -8.67 6.54 -8.46
C ALA A 85 -7.51 7.35 -7.85
N ARG A 86 -6.37 6.71 -7.57
CA ARG A 86 -5.15 7.40 -7.13
C ARG A 86 -4.67 8.43 -8.16
N ALA A 87 -4.66 8.07 -9.45
CA ALA A 87 -4.24 8.96 -10.53
C ALA A 87 -5.19 10.17 -10.67
N ALA A 88 -6.50 9.96 -10.53
CA ALA A 88 -7.49 11.03 -10.52
C ALA A 88 -7.27 12.01 -9.36
N ILE A 89 -7.04 11.51 -8.14
CA ILE A 89 -6.77 12.37 -6.96
C ILE A 89 -5.43 13.12 -7.14
N ALA A 90 -4.39 12.44 -7.63
CA ALA A 90 -3.09 13.07 -7.90
C ALA A 90 -3.18 14.16 -8.98
N GLY A 91 -3.95 13.90 -10.05
CA GLY A 91 -4.21 14.87 -11.11
C GLY A 91 -5.02 16.08 -10.62
N ALA A 92 -5.99 15.87 -9.73
CA ALA A 92 -6.75 16.93 -9.09
C ALA A 92 -5.89 17.76 -8.12
N ALA A 93 -4.94 17.14 -7.41
CA ALA A 93 -4.01 17.82 -6.52
C ALA A 93 -2.87 18.57 -7.24
N ALA A 94 -2.61 18.24 -8.51
CA ALA A 94 -1.60 18.90 -9.34
C ALA A 94 -2.05 20.26 -9.91
N ALA A 95 -3.30 20.68 -9.68
CA ALA A 95 -3.67 22.09 -9.79
C ALA A 95 -2.87 22.89 -8.73
N PRO A 96 -2.22 24.02 -9.09
CA PRO A 96 -0.86 24.28 -8.68
C PRO A 96 -0.75 24.73 -7.22
N ALA A 97 -0.23 23.83 -6.38
CA ALA A 97 0.48 24.20 -5.15
C ALA A 97 1.76 23.37 -5.09
N ALA A 98 2.86 23.98 -5.55
CA ALA A 98 4.19 23.42 -5.50
C ALA A 98 4.62 23.07 -4.06
N ALA A 99 5.07 21.84 -3.84
CA ALA A 99 6.05 21.50 -2.82
C ALA A 99 6.83 20.25 -3.26
N PRO A 100 8.16 20.23 -3.11
CA PRO A 100 9.02 19.16 -3.62
C PRO A 100 8.80 17.84 -2.86
N PRO A 101 9.19 16.70 -3.46
CA PRO A 101 9.15 15.40 -2.81
C PRO A 101 10.24 15.33 -1.73
N SER A 102 9.84 15.37 -0.46
CA SER A 102 10.70 14.94 0.64
C SER A 102 10.69 13.41 0.71
N ASP A 103 11.43 12.77 -0.20
CA ASP A 103 12.06 11.48 0.08
C ASP A 103 13.39 11.80 0.76
N PRO A 104 13.61 11.55 2.07
CA PRO A 104 14.96 11.29 2.52
C PRO A 104 15.42 9.96 1.89
N PRO A 105 16.66 9.85 1.39
CA PRO A 105 17.22 8.56 1.03
C PRO A 105 17.34 7.73 2.31
N GLU A 106 16.42 6.79 2.54
CA GLU A 106 16.71 5.67 3.43
C GLU A 106 17.82 4.86 2.74
N GLY A 107 19.05 5.05 3.22
CA GLY A 107 20.24 4.41 2.70
C GLY A 107 20.17 2.88 2.80
N PRO A 108 21.08 2.17 2.10
CA PRO A 108 21.17 0.73 2.19
C PRO A 108 21.64 0.36 3.59
N THR A 109 20.72 -0.06 4.46
CA THR A 109 21.09 -0.82 5.66
C THR A 109 20.78 -2.28 5.38
N GLU A 110 21.73 -2.88 4.68
CA GLU A 110 22.09 -4.28 4.79
C GLU A 110 22.25 -4.62 6.29
N GLY A 111 21.18 -5.15 6.89
CA GLY A 111 21.24 -5.86 8.16
C GLY A 111 21.37 -7.37 7.85
N PRO A 112 22.26 -8.12 8.52
CA PRO A 112 22.63 -9.46 8.10
C PRO A 112 21.42 -10.40 8.06
N PRO A 113 21.43 -11.43 7.19
CA PRO A 113 20.31 -12.35 7.07
C PRO A 113 20.05 -12.98 8.44
N ARG A 114 18.80 -12.84 8.92
CA ARG A 114 18.33 -13.60 10.07
C ARG A 114 18.31 -15.07 9.68
N ARG A 115 19.42 -15.74 10.00
CA ARG A 115 19.59 -17.18 10.10
C ARG A 115 18.31 -17.80 10.65
N TRP A 116 17.67 -18.60 9.81
CA TRP A 116 16.71 -19.59 10.23
C TRP A 116 17.53 -20.69 10.89
N ALA A 117 17.66 -20.64 12.21
CA ALA A 117 18.19 -21.77 12.97
C ALA A 117 17.09 -22.83 13.04
N VAL A 118 17.22 -23.85 12.19
CA VAL A 118 16.55 -25.15 12.31
C VAL A 118 17.05 -25.83 13.59
N PRO A 119 16.18 -26.54 14.34
CA PRO A 119 16.61 -27.35 15.47
C PRO A 119 17.11 -28.73 15.01
N ALA A 120 18.21 -29.20 15.61
CA ALA A 120 18.52 -30.61 15.80
C ALA A 120 19.46 -30.75 17.01
#